data_AF-A0A9E4PBG1-F1
#
_entry.id   AF-A0A9E4PBG1-F1
#
_cell.length_a   1.000
_cell.length_b   1.000
_cell.length_c   1.000
_cell.angle_alpha   90.00
_cell.angle_beta   90.00
_cell.angle_gamma   90.00
#
_symmetry.space_group_name_H-M   'P 1'
#
loop_
_entity.id
_entity.type
_entity.pdbx_description
1 polymer ?
#
loop_
_entity_poly.entity_id
_entity_poly.type
_entity_poly.pdbx_seq_one_letter_code
_entity_poly.pdbx_strand_id
1 'polypeptide(L)' 'GITQICPRADITTPEVVSKIRAAGFVVRCQGLTNEELMRHVVDIGADGATVNFPDKMTEYLQAKGIEQAP' A
#
# COMPACT_ATOMS: atom_id res chain seq x y z
N GLY A 1 18.80 2.34 11.24
CA GLY A 1 17.90 1.30 11.79
C GLY A 1 16.88 0.90 10.75
N ILE A 2 16.13 -0.17 10.96
CA ILE A 2 15.00 -0.56 10.10
C ILE A 2 13.85 0.41 10.35
N THR A 3 13.29 1.00 9.30
CA THR A 3 12.21 2.00 9.39
C THR A 3 10.93 1.59 8.64
N GLN A 4 10.99 0.53 7.84
CA GLN A 4 9.87 0.05 7.04
C GLN A 4 9.73 -1.46 7.13
N ILE A 5 8.49 -1.93 7.01
CA ILE A 5 8.13 -3.34 6.88
C ILE A 5 7.41 -3.51 5.55
N CYS A 6 7.80 -4.55 4.80
CA CYS A 6 7.31 -4.78 3.45
C CYS A 6 6.53 -6.11 3.32
N PRO A 7 5.27 -6.18 3.80
CA PRO A 7 4.48 -7.41 3.74
C PRO A 7 3.95 -7.67 2.31
N ARG A 8 3.55 -8.90 2.02
CA ARG A 8 2.90 -9.20 0.73
C ARG A 8 1.46 -8.69 0.73
N ALA A 9 1.03 -8.10 -0.38
CA ALA A 9 -0.30 -7.50 -0.53
C ALA A 9 -1.46 -8.49 -0.29
N ASP A 10 -1.29 -9.75 -0.72
CA ASP A 10 -2.32 -10.80 -0.67
C ASP A 10 -2.67 -11.28 0.74
N ILE A 11 -1.77 -11.09 1.71
CA ILE A 11 -1.97 -11.49 3.11
C ILE A 11 -2.07 -10.31 4.08
N THR A 12 -1.91 -9.07 3.56
CA THR A 12 -1.94 -7.88 4.42
C THR A 12 -3.37 -7.44 4.63
N THR A 13 -3.74 -7.26 5.90
CA THR A 13 -5.06 -6.75 6.32
C THR A 13 -4.92 -5.38 6.97
N PRO A 14 -6.01 -4.61 7.10
CA PRO A 14 -5.97 -3.31 7.81
C PRO A 14 -5.46 -3.43 9.25
N GLU A 15 -5.76 -4.53 9.92
CA GLU A 15 -5.27 -4.80 11.29
C GLU A 15 -3.74 -4.96 11.34
N VAL A 16 -3.17 -5.62 10.34
CA VAL A 16 -1.71 -5.77 10.21
C VAL A 16 -1.06 -4.41 9.97
N VAL A 17 -1.62 -3.61 9.05
CA VAL A 17 -1.15 -2.25 8.77
C VAL A 17 -1.17 -1.41 10.06
N SER A 18 -2.29 -1.42 10.77
CA SER A 18 -2.46 -0.67 12.02
C SER A 18 -1.44 -1.08 13.09
N LYS A 19 -1.19 -2.38 13.28
CA LYS A 19 -0.19 -2.89 14.24
C LYS A 19 1.22 -2.43 13.88
N ILE A 20 1.60 -2.49 12.61
CA ILE A 20 2.94 -2.09 12.14
C ILE A 20 3.12 -0.58 12.32
N ARG A 21 2.11 0.22 11.96
CA ARG A 21 2.15 1.68 12.14
C ARG A 21 2.19 2.09 13.60
N ALA A 22 1.43 1.41 14.47
CA ALA A 22 1.47 1.63 15.92
C ALA A 22 2.85 1.33 16.53
N ALA A 23 3.62 0.43 15.91
CA ALA A 23 5.00 0.15 16.28
C ALA A 23 6.01 1.16 15.70
N GLY A 24 5.57 2.19 14.98
CA GLY A 24 6.41 3.28 14.45
C GLY A 24 7.06 2.98 13.10
N PHE A 25 6.58 1.96 12.38
CA PHE A 25 7.12 1.60 11.06
C PHE A 25 6.22 2.06 9.91
N VAL A 26 6.84 2.29 8.76
CA VAL A 26 6.15 2.50 7.47
C VAL A 26 5.79 1.15 6.86
N VAL A 27 4.59 1.02 6.29
CA VAL A 27 4.10 -0.21 5.64
C VAL A 27 4.16 -0.08 4.14
N ARG A 28 5.03 -0.85 3.46
CA ARG A 28 5.11 -0.86 1.99
C ARG A 28 4.83 -2.24 1.41
N CYS A 29 3.66 -2.43 0.82
CA CYS A 29 3.28 -3.74 0.29
C CYS A 29 4.09 -4.14 -0.96
N GLN A 30 4.33 -5.44 -1.11
CA GLN A 30 4.95 -6.03 -2.29
C GLN A 30 4.07 -7.13 -2.91
N GLY A 31 4.41 -7.58 -4.11
CA GLY A 31 3.72 -8.69 -4.78
C GLY A 31 2.41 -8.30 -5.45
N LEU A 32 2.28 -7.06 -5.91
CA LEU A 32 1.11 -6.59 -6.65
C LEU A 32 1.20 -7.11 -8.09
N THR A 33 0.51 -8.21 -8.36
CA THR A 33 0.50 -8.85 -9.69
C THR A 33 -0.66 -8.40 -10.56
N ASN A 34 -1.69 -7.77 -9.97
CA ASN A 34 -2.88 -7.30 -10.67
C ASN A 34 -3.46 -6.02 -10.01
N GLU A 35 -4.38 -5.37 -10.71
CA GLU A 35 -5.00 -4.13 -10.23
C GLU A 35 -5.89 -4.34 -9.00
N GLU A 36 -6.46 -5.53 -8.80
CA GLU A 36 -7.28 -5.82 -7.63
C GLU A 36 -6.44 -5.75 -6.34
N LEU A 37 -5.23 -6.33 -6.37
CA LEU A 37 -4.27 -6.21 -5.27
C LEU A 37 -3.79 -4.78 -5.07
N MET A 38 -3.66 -4.00 -6.15
CA MET A 38 -3.33 -2.57 -6.03
C MET A 38 -4.44 -1.80 -5.31
N ARG A 39 -5.69 -1.99 -5.73
CA ARG A 39 -6.85 -1.38 -5.07
C ARG A 39 -6.93 -1.81 -3.60
N HIS A 40 -6.74 -3.11 -3.33
CA HIS A 40 -6.68 -3.66 -1.98
C HIS A 40 -5.64 -2.96 -1.11
N VAL A 41 -4.42 -2.76 -1.60
CA VAL A 41 -3.33 -2.11 -0.84
C VAL A 41 -3.67 -0.67 -0.46
N VAL A 42 -4.33 0.08 -1.36
CA VAL A 42 -4.82 1.42 -1.05
C VAL A 42 -5.93 1.35 0.02
N ASP A 43 -6.85 0.40 -0.12
CA ASP A 43 -8.01 0.25 0.77
C ASP A 43 -7.63 -0.13 2.20
N ILE A 44 -6.61 -0.97 2.38
CA ILE A 44 -6.10 -1.33 3.70
C ILE A 44 -5.23 -0.24 4.34
N GLY A 45 -4.95 0.86 3.61
CA GLY A 45 -4.21 2.02 4.13
C GLY A 45 -2.70 1.82 4.25
N ALA A 46 -2.10 1.01 3.38
CA ALA A 46 -0.65 0.90 3.31
C ALA A 46 -0.03 2.24 2.84
N ASP A 47 1.17 2.56 3.35
CA ASP A 47 1.86 3.82 3.02
C ASP A 47 2.46 3.81 1.61
N GLY A 48 2.57 2.63 0.99
CA GLY A 48 2.91 2.51 -0.42
C GLY A 48 3.03 1.07 -0.89
N ALA A 49 3.36 0.89 -2.16
CA ALA A 49 3.68 -0.41 -2.72
C ALA A 49 4.58 -0.32 -3.95
N THR A 50 5.20 -1.44 -4.29
CA THR A 50 5.83 -1.60 -5.62
C THR A 50 4.75 -2.02 -6.61
N VAL A 51 4.46 -1.15 -7.57
CA VAL A 51 3.41 -1.32 -8.58
C VAL A 51 4.04 -1.41 -9.97
N ASN A 52 3.59 -2.36 -10.79
CA ASN A 52 4.04 -2.53 -12.18
C ASN A 52 3.25 -1.66 -13.19
N PHE A 53 2.16 -1.04 -12.75
CA PHE A 53 1.22 -0.22 -13.54
C PHE A 53 0.95 1.12 -12.81
N PRO A 54 1.95 2.02 -12.76
CA PRO A 54 1.88 3.27 -12.00
C PRO A 54 0.84 4.26 -12.52
N ASP A 55 0.54 4.21 -13.82
CA ASP A 55 -0.54 4.94 -14.49
C ASP A 55 -1.90 4.63 -13.85
N LYS A 56 -2.28 3.36 -13.78
CA LYS A 56 -3.54 2.92 -13.17
C LYS A 56 -3.63 3.22 -11.67
N MET A 57 -2.51 3.15 -10.96
CA MET A 57 -2.44 3.56 -9.55
C MET A 57 -2.79 5.03 -9.41
N THR A 58 -2.26 5.86 -10.31
CA THR A 58 -2.50 7.31 -10.30
C THR A 58 -3.96 7.63 -10.58
N GLU A 59 -4.55 6.99 -11.60
CA GLU A 59 -5.98 7.14 -11.91
C GLU A 59 -6.86 6.74 -10.70
N TYR A 60 -6.53 5.62 -10.05
CA TYR A 60 -7.29 5.14 -8.90
C TYR A 60 -7.20 6.08 -7.68
N LEU A 61 -6.00 6.60 -7.38
CA LEU A 61 -5.80 7.53 -6.27
C LEU A 61 -6.51 8.87 -6.52
N GLN A 62 -6.46 9.38 -7.76
CA GLN A 62 -7.21 10.59 -8.15
C GLN A 62 -8.72 10.38 -8.02
N ALA A 63 -9.25 9.22 -8.46
CA ALA A 63 -10.66 8.88 -8.31
C ALA A 63 -11.10 8.81 -6.84
N LYS A 64 -10.18 8.50 -5.92
CA LYS A 64 -10.41 8.51 -4.46
C LYS A 64 -10.14 9.85 -3.77
N GLY A 65 -9.64 10.85 -4.49
CA GLY A 65 -9.19 12.12 -3.90
C GLY A 65 -7.97 11.96 -2.96
N ILE A 66 -7.17 10.91 -3.16
CA ILE A 66 -5.93 10.68 -2.42
C ILE A 66 -4.79 11.31 -3.22
N GLU A 67 -4.09 12.26 -2.62
CA GLU A 67 -2.90 12.86 -3.22
C GLU A 67 -1.70 11.93 -3.05
N GLN A 68 -0.96 11.69 -4.13
CA GLN A 68 0.31 10.97 -4.04
C GLN A 68 1.36 11.88 -3.40
N ALA A 69 2.05 11.36 -2.39
CA ALA A 69 3.24 12.04 -1.89
C ALA A 69 4.28 12.14 -3.03
N PRO A 70 4.98 13.28 -3.18
CA PRO A 70 5.98 13.50 -4.22
C PRO A 70 7.20 12.59 -4.09
#